data_AF-A0A9P9L0X8-F1
#
_entry.id   AF-A0A9P9L0X8-F1
#
_cell.length_a   1.000
_cell.length_b   1.000
_cell.length_c   1.000
_cell.angle_alpha   90.00
_cell.angle_beta   90.00
_cell.angle_gamma   90.00
#
_symmetry.space_group_name_H-M   'P 1'
#
loop_
_entity.id
_entity.type
_entity.pdbx_description
1 polymer ?
#
loop_
_entity_poly.entity_id
_entity_poly.type
_entity_poly.pdbx_seq_one_letter_code
_entity_poly.pdbx_strand_id
1 'polypeptide(L)'
;MAAAPPEKSVLSLLNGISPRLSVQELEVVPSARLQRLYNVKVTEGPSLLLALPPPTAMRLLRSEKSSIGSEAAVLKWLSAVAREKKTSPASGSKETPGRTTGDSSSSERTTHSLSGYLPILVRHESTGGGLAVEYNLSRPSRGAAVSALSKPLTRRERRIVDFQVGQLLRRISTQVSPTRRFGIAADVLSVPPSVVHNPSRRLEGGLHESRGAESWRVAFHNLMEAILRDGEDLTIMLNYTTIRRHFYRFEHLLDAVTEPRLVVLDAGEDSNTLVIRPGDGANGSQAKLISVRKTSGSPERGERRSEDSRAVESDDEDDREEYTTSKGQIEVTGLRQWSNCIFGDPLLASVFSKRPRPSQDFWRGFDKPLPGDERDPTLIEDTPNAHIRLLLYECYHAVVSLVGEFYRPQNDGGKRELAARKHLGGVLARLEELDDSGGQRRRRMSGEMSPAKRPRSGEDEYDSDD
;
A
#
# COMPACT_ATOMS: atom_id res chain seq x y z
N MET A 1 5.44 14.95 -12.91
CA MET A 1 4.03 14.75 -13.30
C MET A 1 3.97 14.43 -14.78
N ALA A 2 3.22 13.41 -15.17
CA ALA A 2 2.95 13.11 -16.58
C ALA A 2 2.22 14.29 -17.24
N ALA A 3 2.60 14.66 -18.47
CA ALA A 3 1.83 15.65 -19.22
C ALA A 3 0.40 15.13 -19.45
N ALA A 4 -0.59 15.92 -19.05
CA ALA A 4 -1.99 15.63 -19.32
C ALA A 4 -2.23 15.68 -20.84
N PRO A 5 -2.88 14.68 -21.45
CA PRO A 5 -3.30 14.75 -22.84
C PRO A 5 -4.18 15.98 -23.07
N PRO A 6 -4.22 16.49 -24.32
CA PRO A 6 -5.09 17.61 -24.65
C PRO A 6 -6.52 17.30 -24.23
N GLU A 7 -7.16 18.24 -23.54
CA GLU A 7 -8.54 18.13 -23.06
C GLU A 7 -9.50 17.67 -24.19
N LYS A 8 -9.31 18.20 -25.40
CA LYS A 8 -10.06 17.82 -26.61
C LYS A 8 -10.01 16.32 -26.90
N SER A 9 -8.85 15.67 -26.74
CA SER A 9 -8.70 14.23 -26.96
C SER A 9 -9.45 13.42 -25.90
N VAL A 10 -9.43 13.87 -24.65
CA VAL A 10 -10.15 13.21 -23.55
C VAL A 10 -11.66 13.37 -23.69
N LEU A 11 -12.14 14.55 -24.09
CA LEU A 11 -13.55 14.78 -24.40
C LEU A 11 -14.02 13.95 -25.59
N SER A 12 -13.20 13.83 -26.65
CA SER A 12 -13.50 12.96 -27.78
C SER A 12 -13.62 11.49 -27.35
N LEU A 13 -12.75 11.03 -26.45
CA LEU A 13 -12.83 9.68 -25.89
C LEU A 13 -14.13 9.51 -25.08
N LEU A 14 -14.46 10.44 -24.19
CA LEU A 14 -15.69 10.40 -23.38
C LEU A 14 -16.96 10.39 -24.25
N ASN A 15 -17.00 11.21 -25.31
CA ASN A 15 -18.10 11.22 -26.28
C ASN A 15 -18.23 9.87 -26.99
N GLY A 16 -17.11 9.22 -27.33
CA GLY A 16 -17.11 7.87 -27.92
C GLY A 16 -17.57 6.79 -26.94
N ILE A 17 -17.22 6.90 -25.65
CA ILE A 17 -17.61 5.96 -24.60
C ILE A 17 -19.11 6.01 -24.33
N SER A 18 -19.65 7.22 -24.19
CA SER A 18 -21.06 7.46 -23.90
C SER A 18 -21.48 8.81 -24.47
N PRO A 19 -22.11 8.85 -25.66
CA PRO A 19 -22.59 10.09 -26.27
C PRO A 19 -23.65 10.82 -25.43
N ARG A 20 -24.27 10.10 -24.49
CA ARG A 20 -25.26 10.63 -23.55
C ARG A 20 -24.62 11.30 -22.32
N LEU A 21 -23.31 11.17 -22.14
CA LEU A 21 -22.60 11.80 -21.03
C LEU A 21 -22.37 13.28 -21.35
N SER A 22 -23.20 14.16 -20.82
CA SER A 22 -23.10 15.60 -21.00
C SER A 22 -22.02 16.19 -20.10
N VAL A 23 -20.76 16.10 -20.54
CA VAL A 23 -19.60 16.63 -19.79
C VAL A 23 -19.64 18.16 -19.73
N GLN A 24 -19.66 18.71 -18.52
CA GLN A 24 -19.59 20.16 -18.27
C GLN A 24 -18.14 20.64 -18.10
N GLU A 25 -17.36 19.90 -17.34
CA GLU A 25 -16.03 20.31 -16.93
C GLU A 25 -15.15 19.07 -16.75
N LEU A 26 -13.89 19.19 -17.18
CA LEU A 26 -12.87 18.18 -17.03
C LEU A 26 -11.70 18.76 -16.22
N GLU A 27 -11.44 18.19 -15.04
CA GLU A 27 -10.38 18.66 -14.14
C GLU A 27 -9.31 17.57 -14.00
N VAL A 28 -8.04 17.94 -14.18
CA VAL A 28 -6.91 17.02 -13.96
C VAL A 28 -6.72 16.82 -12.47
N VAL A 29 -6.70 15.56 -12.05
CA VAL A 29 -6.57 15.17 -10.66
C VAL A 29 -5.17 14.58 -10.44
N PRO A 30 -4.45 14.94 -9.37
CA PRO A 30 -3.17 14.30 -9.05
C PRO A 30 -3.33 12.77 -8.96
N SER A 31 -2.30 12.00 -9.31
CA SER A 31 -2.31 10.55 -9.08
C SER A 31 -1.40 10.22 -7.90
N ALA A 32 -1.80 9.23 -7.10
CA ALA A 32 -0.91 8.55 -6.15
C ALA A 32 0.15 7.71 -6.87
N ARG A 33 -0.07 7.40 -8.17
CA ARG A 33 0.76 6.55 -9.03
C ARG A 33 1.05 7.27 -10.36
N LEU A 34 1.11 6.51 -11.45
CA LEU A 34 1.50 6.99 -12.79
C LEU A 34 0.31 7.20 -13.74
N GLN A 35 -0.88 6.75 -13.34
CA GLN A 35 -2.10 6.92 -14.13
C GLN A 35 -2.44 8.41 -14.29
N ARG A 36 -3.13 8.75 -15.37
CA ARG A 36 -3.66 10.10 -15.58
C ARG A 36 -5.12 10.10 -15.15
N LEU A 37 -5.45 10.91 -14.15
CA LEU A 37 -6.77 10.96 -13.55
C LEU A 37 -7.49 12.25 -13.94
N TYR A 38 -8.77 12.12 -14.27
CA TYR A 38 -9.63 13.22 -14.63
C TYR A 38 -10.94 13.14 -13.86
N ASN A 39 -11.28 14.20 -13.14
CA ASN A 39 -12.62 14.38 -12.63
C ASN A 39 -13.51 14.89 -13.77
N VAL A 40 -14.57 14.17 -14.04
CA VAL A 40 -15.54 14.45 -15.10
C VAL A 40 -16.82 14.94 -14.42
N LYS A 41 -17.08 16.24 -14.47
CA LYS A 41 -18.35 16.82 -14.01
C LYS A 41 -19.37 16.68 -15.13
N VAL A 42 -20.48 16.03 -14.82
CA VAL A 42 -21.56 15.75 -15.78
C VAL A 42 -22.74 16.65 -15.44
N THR A 43 -23.51 17.05 -16.46
CA THR A 43 -24.66 17.96 -16.29
C THR A 43 -25.76 17.34 -15.45
N GLU A 44 -25.99 16.04 -15.65
CA GLU A 44 -26.98 15.28 -14.93
C GLU A 44 -26.32 14.03 -14.33
N GLY A 45 -26.21 14.00 -13.00
CA GLY A 45 -25.72 12.85 -12.27
C GLY A 45 -24.44 13.10 -11.44
N PRO A 46 -23.89 12.05 -10.81
CA PRO A 46 -22.71 12.16 -9.99
C PRO A 46 -21.46 12.41 -10.83
N SER A 47 -20.49 13.15 -10.28
CA SER A 47 -19.17 13.28 -10.87
C SER A 47 -18.49 11.91 -10.99
N LEU A 48 -17.76 11.72 -12.08
CA LEU A 48 -17.05 10.49 -12.39
C LEU A 48 -15.55 10.72 -12.38
N LEU A 49 -14.79 9.66 -12.12
CA LEU A 49 -13.34 9.65 -12.27
C LEU A 49 -12.99 8.80 -13.49
N LEU A 50 -12.33 9.42 -14.47
CA LEU A 50 -11.72 8.73 -15.60
C LEU A 50 -10.24 8.52 -15.30
N ALA A 51 -9.81 7.26 -15.27
CA ALA A 51 -8.41 6.88 -15.18
C ALA A 51 -7.92 6.36 -16.53
N LEU A 52 -6.83 6.94 -17.01
CA LEU A 52 -6.14 6.57 -18.24
C LEU A 52 -4.72 6.07 -17.92
N PRO A 53 -4.13 5.22 -18.77
CA PRO A 53 -2.75 4.78 -18.61
C PRO A 53 -1.79 5.97 -18.64
N PRO A 54 -0.57 5.81 -18.10
CA PRO A 54 0.49 6.81 -18.24
C PRO A 54 0.76 7.16 -19.71
N PRO A 55 1.38 8.32 -20.02
CA PRO A 55 1.81 8.64 -21.37
C PRO A 55 2.72 7.56 -21.95
N THR A 56 2.59 7.25 -23.24
CA THR A 56 3.39 6.21 -23.92
C THR A 56 4.90 6.49 -23.91
N ALA A 57 5.30 7.78 -23.85
CA ALA A 57 6.70 8.18 -23.72
C ALA A 57 7.28 7.91 -22.33
N MET A 58 6.45 7.65 -21.32
CA MET A 58 6.91 7.35 -19.97
C MET A 58 7.35 5.89 -19.90
N ARG A 59 8.61 5.67 -19.53
CA ARG A 59 9.11 4.32 -19.25
C ARG A 59 8.47 3.80 -17.96
N LEU A 60 7.91 2.60 -18.04
CA LEU A 60 7.25 1.91 -16.92
C LEU A 60 8.08 0.73 -16.46
N LEU A 61 8.12 0.51 -15.14
CA LEU A 61 8.63 -0.72 -14.55
C LEU A 61 7.77 -1.89 -15.02
N ARG A 62 8.33 -3.11 -15.01
CA ARG A 62 7.60 -4.32 -15.40
C ARG A 62 6.30 -4.49 -14.61
N SER A 63 6.32 -4.18 -13.32
CA SER A 63 5.16 -4.24 -12.41
C SER A 63 4.10 -3.16 -12.64
N GLU A 64 4.40 -2.12 -13.41
CA GLU A 64 3.49 -0.97 -13.62
C GLU A 64 2.64 -1.09 -14.90
N LYS A 65 2.97 -2.03 -15.79
CA LYS A 65 2.42 -2.13 -17.15
C LYS A 65 0.91 -2.43 -17.20
N SER A 66 0.36 -3.10 -16.19
CA SER A 66 -1.05 -3.54 -16.17
C SER A 66 -1.90 -2.80 -15.12
N SER A 67 -1.51 -1.57 -14.75
CA SER A 67 -2.13 -0.85 -13.62
C SER A 67 -3.64 -0.59 -13.76
N ILE A 68 -4.12 -0.22 -14.96
CA ILE A 68 -5.55 0.08 -15.21
C ILE A 68 -6.38 -1.20 -15.14
N GLY A 69 -5.99 -2.24 -15.87
CA GLY A 69 -6.64 -3.55 -15.83
C GLY A 69 -6.61 -4.20 -14.44
N SER A 70 -5.51 -4.06 -13.70
CA SER A 70 -5.41 -4.58 -12.33
C SER A 70 -6.45 -3.96 -11.40
N GLU A 71 -6.60 -2.63 -11.45
CA GLU A 71 -7.61 -1.92 -10.67
C GLU A 71 -9.02 -2.37 -11.03
N ALA A 72 -9.32 -2.48 -12.33
CA ALA A 72 -10.63 -2.95 -12.79
C ALA A 72 -10.94 -4.37 -12.31
N ALA A 73 -9.97 -5.29 -12.39
CA ALA A 73 -10.13 -6.67 -11.94
C ALA A 73 -10.43 -6.75 -10.43
N VAL A 74 -9.66 -6.03 -9.61
CA VAL A 74 -9.84 -6.00 -8.16
C VAL A 74 -11.19 -5.39 -7.78
N LEU A 75 -11.57 -4.25 -8.38
CA LEU A 75 -12.84 -3.60 -8.06
C LEU A 75 -14.04 -4.45 -8.47
N LYS A 76 -13.99 -5.13 -9.62
CA LYS A 76 -15.03 -6.08 -10.06
C LYS A 76 -15.15 -7.24 -9.08
N TRP A 77 -14.03 -7.84 -8.70
CA TRP A 77 -13.98 -8.96 -7.77
C TRP A 77 -14.53 -8.59 -6.38
N LEU A 78 -14.02 -7.52 -5.77
CA LEU A 78 -14.47 -7.06 -4.45
C LEU A 78 -15.95 -6.66 -4.45
N SER A 79 -16.45 -6.08 -5.55
CA SER A 79 -17.87 -5.77 -5.71
C SER A 79 -18.73 -7.04 -5.77
N ALA A 80 -18.25 -8.11 -6.41
CA ALA A 80 -18.93 -9.40 -6.45
C ALA A 80 -18.98 -10.05 -5.06
N VAL A 81 -17.84 -10.09 -4.35
CA VAL A 81 -17.76 -10.60 -2.96
C VAL A 81 -18.71 -9.85 -2.02
N ALA A 82 -18.82 -8.52 -2.18
CA ALA A 82 -19.73 -7.71 -1.37
C ALA A 82 -21.23 -7.99 -1.66
N ARG A 83 -21.57 -8.44 -2.88
CA ARG A 83 -22.95 -8.81 -3.25
C ARG A 83 -23.34 -10.17 -2.68
N GLU A 84 -22.44 -11.15 -2.74
CA GLU A 84 -22.68 -12.50 -2.20
C GLU A 84 -22.98 -12.49 -0.70
N LYS A 85 -22.23 -11.68 0.07
CA LYS A 85 -22.48 -11.53 1.51
C LYS A 85 -23.86 -10.94 1.84
N LYS A 86 -24.48 -10.20 0.92
CA LYS A 86 -25.83 -9.64 1.11
C LYS A 86 -26.94 -10.63 0.77
N THR A 87 -26.68 -11.59 -0.11
CA THR A 87 -27.68 -12.56 -0.60
C THR A 87 -27.79 -13.83 0.24
N SER A 88 -26.92 -14.01 1.24
CA SER A 88 -26.94 -15.15 2.16
C SER A 88 -27.54 -14.76 3.52
N PRO A 89 -28.87 -14.67 3.68
CA PRO A 89 -29.48 -14.70 5.01
C PRO A 89 -29.36 -16.13 5.56
N ALA A 90 -29.01 -16.25 6.84
CA ALA A 90 -28.87 -17.51 7.56
C ALA A 90 -30.04 -18.47 7.24
N SER A 91 -29.75 -19.57 6.53
CA SER A 91 -30.69 -20.67 6.42
C SER A 91 -30.64 -21.48 7.71
N GLY A 92 -31.71 -21.41 8.50
CA GLY A 92 -32.08 -22.48 9.43
C GLY A 92 -31.99 -22.15 10.91
N SER A 93 -32.95 -21.39 11.43
CA SER A 93 -33.54 -21.74 12.72
C SER A 93 -35.03 -21.37 12.70
N LYS A 94 -35.84 -22.36 13.10
CA LYS A 94 -37.31 -22.31 13.11
C LYS A 94 -37.81 -21.13 13.93
N GLU A 95 -38.81 -20.47 13.39
CA GLU A 95 -39.61 -19.44 14.04
C GLU A 95 -40.26 -19.96 15.33
N THR A 96 -40.12 -19.20 16.41
CA THR A 96 -41.10 -19.12 17.50
C THR A 96 -41.46 -17.64 17.68
N PRO A 97 -42.75 -17.27 17.75
CA PRO A 97 -43.14 -15.86 17.81
C PRO A 97 -43.11 -15.38 19.26
N GLY A 98 -42.19 -14.44 19.55
CA GLY A 98 -42.12 -13.71 20.81
C GLY A 98 -41.87 -12.23 20.56
N ARG A 99 -42.87 -11.40 20.89
CA ARG A 99 -42.85 -9.92 20.90
C ARG A 99 -41.73 -9.39 21.80
N THR A 100 -40.91 -8.45 21.31
CA THR A 100 -40.68 -7.09 21.86
C THR A 100 -39.58 -6.30 21.13
N THR A 101 -39.94 -5.09 20.69
CA THR A 101 -39.19 -3.80 20.69
C THR A 101 -37.66 -3.78 20.69
N GLY A 102 -37.06 -3.04 19.74
CA GLY A 102 -35.67 -2.57 19.85
C GLY A 102 -35.01 -2.22 18.52
N ASP A 103 -35.37 -1.07 17.97
CA ASP A 103 -34.81 -0.50 16.74
C ASP A 103 -33.37 0.02 17.03
N SER A 104 -32.32 -0.74 16.67
CA SER A 104 -30.92 -0.28 16.72
C SER A 104 -29.92 -1.07 15.84
N SER A 105 -30.29 -2.23 15.27
CA SER A 105 -29.30 -3.17 14.69
C SER A 105 -28.91 -2.93 13.22
N SER A 106 -29.49 -1.92 12.56
CA SER A 106 -29.23 -1.63 11.14
C SER A 106 -27.99 -0.75 10.91
N SER A 107 -27.56 0.03 11.90
CA SER A 107 -26.45 0.98 11.74
C SER A 107 -25.06 0.37 11.96
N GLU A 108 -24.93 -0.77 12.67
CA GLU A 108 -23.63 -1.38 12.95
C GLU A 108 -23.14 -2.27 11.79
N ARG A 109 -24.05 -3.00 11.11
CA ARG A 109 -23.70 -3.91 10.01
C ARG A 109 -23.06 -3.21 8.80
N THR A 110 -23.31 -1.92 8.60
CA THR A 110 -22.75 -1.14 7.49
C THR A 110 -21.27 -0.77 7.68
N THR A 111 -20.76 -0.79 8.91
CA THR A 111 -19.39 -0.32 9.25
C THR A 111 -18.29 -1.38 9.02
N HIS A 112 -18.67 -2.64 8.76
CA HIS A 112 -17.74 -3.75 8.63
C HIS A 112 -17.48 -4.17 7.18
N SER A 113 -18.31 -3.71 6.24
CA SER A 113 -18.17 -4.05 4.83
C SER A 113 -17.11 -3.17 4.16
N LEU A 114 -16.15 -3.80 3.48
CA LEU A 114 -15.17 -3.10 2.63
C LEU A 114 -15.86 -2.25 1.55
N SER A 115 -17.11 -2.56 1.18
CA SER A 115 -17.87 -1.84 0.15
C SER A 115 -18.01 -0.33 0.38
N GLY A 116 -17.97 0.13 1.63
CA GLY A 116 -18.02 1.57 1.94
C GLY A 116 -16.76 2.33 1.54
N TYR A 117 -15.63 1.63 1.38
CA TYR A 117 -14.33 2.19 1.05
C TYR A 117 -13.99 2.13 -0.44
N LEU A 118 -14.77 1.36 -1.22
CA LEU A 118 -14.47 1.05 -2.62
C LEU A 118 -15.08 2.09 -3.58
N PRO A 119 -14.33 2.53 -4.61
CA PRO A 119 -14.93 3.23 -5.73
C PRO A 119 -15.84 2.29 -6.51
N ILE A 120 -16.91 2.83 -7.09
CA ILE A 120 -17.85 2.04 -7.89
C ILE A 120 -17.38 2.07 -9.35
N LEU A 121 -16.82 0.97 -9.83
CA LEU A 121 -16.45 0.85 -11.24
C LEU A 121 -17.71 0.86 -12.11
N VAL A 122 -17.84 1.89 -12.95
CA VAL A 122 -18.98 2.04 -13.88
C VAL A 122 -18.68 1.29 -15.18
N ARG A 123 -17.47 1.46 -15.71
CA ARG A 123 -17.04 0.82 -16.95
C ARG A 123 -15.53 0.64 -16.95
N HIS A 124 -15.09 -0.49 -17.48
CA HIS A 124 -13.70 -0.73 -17.85
C HIS A 124 -13.70 -1.25 -19.28
N GLU A 125 -12.81 -0.74 -20.11
CA GLU A 125 -12.65 -1.16 -21.48
C GLU A 125 -11.17 -1.29 -21.82
N SER A 126 -10.84 -2.37 -22.50
CA SER A 126 -9.51 -2.72 -22.97
C SER A 126 -9.71 -3.38 -24.33
N THR A 127 -9.59 -2.62 -25.41
CA THR A 127 -9.89 -3.13 -26.75
C THR A 127 -8.57 -3.46 -27.45
N GLY A 128 -8.35 -4.75 -27.68
CA GLY A 128 -7.22 -5.25 -28.45
C GLY A 128 -7.41 -4.94 -29.93
N GLY A 129 -7.02 -3.75 -30.36
CA GLY A 129 -7.05 -3.37 -31.78
C GLY A 129 -6.72 -1.90 -32.02
N GLY A 130 -5.51 -1.63 -32.50
CA GLY A 130 -5.07 -0.45 -33.27
C GLY A 130 -5.13 0.96 -32.64
N LEU A 131 -6.25 1.35 -32.04
CA LEU A 131 -6.54 2.75 -31.66
C LEU A 131 -7.27 2.93 -30.31
N ALA A 132 -7.58 1.85 -29.60
CA ALA A 132 -8.34 1.95 -28.37
C ALA A 132 -7.45 2.09 -27.13
N VAL A 133 -7.72 3.13 -26.35
CA VAL A 133 -7.04 3.40 -25.08
C VAL A 133 -7.73 2.60 -23.98
N GLU A 134 -6.97 1.80 -23.22
CA GLU A 134 -7.48 1.17 -22.00
C GLU A 134 -7.90 2.22 -20.98
N TYR A 135 -9.05 2.08 -20.32
CA TYR A 135 -9.49 3.05 -19.31
C TYR A 135 -10.39 2.45 -18.23
N ASN A 136 -10.45 3.14 -17.09
CA ASN A 136 -11.47 2.93 -16.05
C ASN A 136 -12.32 4.18 -15.89
N LEU A 137 -13.63 4.01 -15.87
CA LEU A 137 -14.60 5.03 -15.46
C LEU A 137 -15.27 4.57 -14.17
N SER A 138 -15.13 5.36 -13.11
CA SER A 138 -15.66 5.00 -11.79
C SER A 138 -16.36 6.17 -11.11
N ARG A 139 -17.20 5.88 -10.11
CA ARG A 139 -17.60 6.87 -9.11
C ARG A 139 -16.55 6.82 -8.00
N PRO A 140 -15.80 7.91 -7.75
CA PRO A 140 -14.75 7.91 -6.75
C PRO A 140 -15.34 7.76 -5.34
N SER A 141 -14.55 7.19 -4.42
CA SER A 141 -14.87 7.25 -2.99
C SER A 141 -14.88 8.71 -2.53
N ARG A 142 -15.70 9.02 -1.52
CA ARG A 142 -15.85 10.38 -1.01
C ARG A 142 -14.57 10.86 -0.32
N GLY A 143 -14.40 12.17 -0.21
CA GLY A 143 -13.28 12.78 0.53
C GLY A 143 -12.12 13.24 -0.35
N ALA A 144 -11.09 13.77 0.30
CA ALA A 144 -9.87 14.25 -0.33
C ALA A 144 -8.67 13.41 0.14
N ALA A 145 -7.64 13.30 -0.70
CA ALA A 145 -6.41 12.65 -0.29
C ALA A 145 -5.74 13.45 0.84
N VAL A 146 -5.18 12.78 1.84
CA VAL A 146 -4.48 13.44 2.96
C VAL A 146 -3.40 14.42 2.45
N SER A 147 -2.66 14.02 1.42
CA SER A 147 -1.63 14.86 0.80
C SER A 147 -2.18 16.08 0.04
N ALA A 148 -3.48 16.13 -0.23
CA ALA A 148 -4.15 17.19 -0.97
C ALA A 148 -4.97 18.13 -0.05
N LEU A 149 -4.95 17.91 1.25
CA LEU A 149 -5.63 18.77 2.22
C LEU A 149 -4.96 20.15 2.26
N SER A 150 -5.78 21.20 2.29
CA SER A 150 -5.31 22.59 2.42
C SER A 150 -4.65 22.85 3.77
N LYS A 151 -5.18 22.25 4.84
CA LYS A 151 -4.60 22.23 6.18
C LYS A 151 -4.02 20.85 6.46
N PRO A 152 -2.75 20.71 6.87
CA PRO A 152 -2.19 19.42 7.24
C PRO A 152 -2.96 18.81 8.42
N LEU A 153 -2.84 17.50 8.63
CA LEU A 153 -3.46 16.83 9.77
C LEU A 153 -2.85 17.35 11.08
N THR A 154 -3.70 17.65 12.06
CA THR A 154 -3.22 17.86 13.44
C THR A 154 -2.68 16.55 14.01
N ARG A 155 -1.88 16.60 15.09
CA ARG A 155 -1.38 15.37 15.76
C ARG A 155 -2.52 14.44 16.16
N ARG A 156 -3.63 14.99 16.68
CA ARG A 156 -4.83 14.21 17.04
C ARG A 156 -5.49 13.58 15.82
N GLU A 157 -5.69 14.34 14.75
CA GLU A 157 -6.24 13.82 13.50
C GLU A 157 -5.35 12.71 12.92
N ARG A 158 -4.02 12.85 12.97
CA ARG A 158 -3.09 11.82 12.49
C ARG A 158 -3.28 10.51 13.25
N ARG A 159 -3.35 10.54 14.58
CA ARG A 159 -3.60 9.34 15.40
C ARG A 159 -4.91 8.65 15.02
N ILE A 160 -5.98 9.43 14.83
CA ILE A 160 -7.29 8.93 14.41
C ILE A 160 -7.24 8.31 13.01
N VAL A 161 -6.60 8.98 12.05
CA VAL A 161 -6.42 8.49 10.68
C VAL A 161 -5.56 7.23 10.68
N ASP A 162 -4.47 7.18 11.43
CA ASP A 162 -3.60 6.00 11.55
C ASP A 162 -4.37 4.78 12.04
N PHE A 163 -5.15 4.94 13.10
CA PHE A 163 -5.99 3.88 13.63
C PHE A 163 -6.97 3.37 12.57
N GLN A 164 -7.68 4.27 11.89
CA GLN A 164 -8.64 3.88 10.84
C GLN A 164 -7.96 3.26 9.62
N VAL A 165 -6.77 3.72 9.24
CA VAL A 165 -5.93 3.11 8.19
C VAL A 165 -5.54 1.69 8.60
N GLY A 166 -5.10 1.46 9.84
CA GLY A 166 -4.84 0.13 10.36
C GLY A 166 -6.04 -0.80 10.22
N GLN A 167 -7.23 -0.32 10.62
CA GLN A 167 -8.48 -1.09 10.44
C GLN A 167 -8.85 -1.33 8.97
N LEU A 168 -8.58 -0.38 8.07
CA LEU A 168 -8.81 -0.54 6.64
C LEU A 168 -7.88 -1.60 6.04
N LEU A 169 -6.58 -1.55 6.37
CA LEU A 169 -5.62 -2.56 5.90
C LEU A 169 -5.96 -3.96 6.43
N ARG A 170 -6.46 -4.06 7.68
CA ARG A 170 -7.01 -5.32 8.21
C ARG A 170 -8.15 -5.83 7.33
N ARG A 171 -9.15 -4.99 7.03
CA ARG A 171 -10.30 -5.34 6.16
C ARG A 171 -9.89 -5.75 4.74
N ILE A 172 -8.86 -5.13 4.19
CA ILE A 172 -8.29 -5.48 2.88
C ILE A 172 -7.64 -6.86 2.96
N SER A 173 -6.80 -7.09 3.99
CA SER A 173 -6.03 -8.31 4.18
C SER A 173 -6.87 -9.54 4.59
N THR A 174 -8.12 -9.34 5.02
CA THR A 174 -9.07 -10.46 5.22
C THR A 174 -9.62 -11.01 3.90
N GLN A 175 -9.46 -10.30 2.78
CA GLN A 175 -9.84 -10.83 1.47
C GLN A 175 -8.75 -11.78 0.96
N VAL A 176 -9.11 -13.03 0.68
CA VAL A 176 -8.17 -14.07 0.20
C VAL A 176 -8.38 -14.32 -1.28
N SER A 177 -7.31 -14.61 -2.00
CA SER A 177 -7.31 -14.94 -3.44
C SER A 177 -8.34 -16.03 -3.75
N PRO A 178 -9.23 -15.82 -4.75
CA PRO A 178 -10.21 -16.83 -5.14
C PRO A 178 -9.57 -18.05 -5.81
N THR A 179 -8.36 -17.92 -6.36
CA THR A 179 -7.64 -19.01 -7.04
C THR A 179 -6.65 -19.71 -6.12
N ARG A 180 -6.49 -19.25 -4.87
CA ARG A 180 -5.44 -19.65 -3.92
C ARG A 180 -4.01 -19.45 -4.46
N ARG A 181 -3.84 -18.67 -5.52
CA ARG A 181 -2.53 -18.30 -6.06
C ARG A 181 -2.07 -16.96 -5.49
N PHE A 182 -0.76 -16.82 -5.40
CA PHE A 182 -0.04 -15.60 -5.01
C PHE A 182 0.37 -14.77 -6.23
N GLY A 183 0.68 -13.49 -6.05
CA GLY A 183 1.26 -12.62 -7.08
C GLY A 183 0.40 -11.40 -7.42
N ILE A 184 0.66 -10.79 -8.58
CA ILE A 184 -0.03 -9.56 -9.01
C ILE A 184 -1.53 -9.82 -9.16
N ALA A 185 -2.37 -8.94 -8.63
CA ALA A 185 -3.81 -9.17 -8.59
C ALA A 185 -4.42 -9.35 -9.98
N ALA A 186 -3.96 -8.60 -10.99
CA ALA A 186 -4.38 -8.78 -12.37
C ALA A 186 -4.15 -10.22 -12.88
N ASP A 187 -2.97 -10.77 -12.64
CA ASP A 187 -2.58 -12.11 -13.10
C ASP A 187 -3.34 -13.21 -12.35
N VAL A 188 -3.54 -13.02 -11.05
CA VAL A 188 -4.28 -13.95 -10.19
C VAL A 188 -5.78 -13.96 -10.55
N LEU A 189 -6.37 -12.80 -10.83
CA LEU A 189 -7.79 -12.60 -11.13
C LEU A 189 -8.14 -12.74 -12.62
N SER A 190 -7.19 -13.04 -13.50
CA SER A 190 -7.43 -13.22 -14.95
C SER A 190 -8.29 -14.44 -15.31
N VAL A 191 -8.81 -15.18 -14.32
CA VAL A 191 -9.69 -16.35 -14.52
C VAL A 191 -11.14 -15.90 -14.77
N PRO A 192 -11.86 -16.49 -15.75
CA PRO A 192 -13.24 -16.11 -16.04
C PRO A 192 -14.19 -16.22 -14.83
N PRO A 193 -15.20 -15.33 -14.72
CA PRO A 193 -16.11 -15.27 -13.57
C PRO A 193 -16.81 -16.60 -13.25
N SER A 194 -17.04 -17.46 -14.25
CA SER A 194 -17.74 -18.74 -14.12
C SER A 194 -17.10 -19.71 -13.10
N VAL A 195 -15.80 -19.58 -12.82
CA VAL A 195 -15.07 -20.42 -11.84
C VAL A 195 -15.17 -19.86 -10.42
N VAL A 196 -15.50 -18.57 -10.27
CA VAL A 196 -15.60 -17.88 -8.96
C VAL A 196 -16.90 -18.26 -8.21
N HIS A 197 -17.90 -18.79 -8.91
CA HIS A 197 -19.26 -19.02 -8.38
C HIS A 197 -19.43 -20.32 -7.56
N ASN A 198 -18.40 -21.15 -7.39
CA ASN A 198 -18.53 -22.42 -6.64
C ASN A 198 -17.22 -22.86 -5.95
N PRO A 199 -16.89 -22.35 -4.75
CA PRO A 199 -15.70 -22.78 -4.02
C PRO A 199 -15.83 -24.18 -3.40
N SER A 200 -17.04 -24.76 -3.35
CA SER A 200 -17.34 -25.98 -2.59
C SER A 200 -17.20 -27.29 -3.37
N ARG A 201 -16.96 -27.26 -4.69
CA ARG A 201 -16.58 -28.49 -5.42
C ARG A 201 -15.06 -28.57 -5.46
N ARG A 202 -14.50 -29.56 -4.75
CA ARG A 202 -13.14 -30.05 -5.00
C ARG A 202 -13.03 -30.31 -6.51
N LEU A 203 -12.36 -29.42 -7.24
CA LEU A 203 -12.29 -29.51 -8.69
C LEU A 203 -10.83 -29.75 -9.09
N GLU A 204 -10.51 -31.02 -9.28
CA GLU A 204 -9.25 -31.55 -9.83
C GLU A 204 -9.04 -31.20 -11.32
N GLY A 205 -9.72 -30.19 -11.87
CA GLY A 205 -9.59 -29.81 -13.28
C GLY A 205 -10.08 -28.39 -13.54
N GLY A 206 -9.16 -27.49 -13.94
CA GLY A 206 -9.47 -26.12 -14.37
C GLY A 206 -8.63 -25.00 -13.77
N LEU A 207 -7.58 -25.28 -12.98
CA LEU A 207 -6.67 -24.28 -12.40
C LEU A 207 -5.51 -23.84 -13.33
N HIS A 208 -5.52 -24.25 -14.60
CA HIS A 208 -4.38 -24.12 -15.51
C HIS A 208 -4.22 -22.72 -16.15
N GLU A 209 -5.15 -21.79 -15.91
CA GLU A 209 -5.18 -20.46 -16.57
C GLU A 209 -4.83 -19.28 -15.64
N SER A 210 -4.79 -19.46 -14.31
CA SER A 210 -4.34 -18.39 -13.41
C SER A 210 -2.82 -18.23 -13.51
N ARG A 211 -2.35 -17.01 -13.78
CA ARG A 211 -0.91 -16.71 -13.91
C ARG A 211 -0.21 -16.49 -12.56
N GLY A 212 -0.90 -16.72 -11.44
CA GLY A 212 -0.32 -16.59 -10.11
C GLY A 212 0.59 -17.76 -9.71
N ALA A 213 1.46 -17.52 -8.72
CA ALA A 213 2.39 -18.52 -8.17
C ALA A 213 1.73 -19.39 -7.09
N GLU A 214 2.32 -20.58 -6.86
CA GLU A 214 1.83 -21.57 -5.87
C GLU A 214 2.23 -21.24 -4.44
N SER A 215 3.36 -20.57 -4.26
CA SER A 215 3.83 -20.14 -2.95
C SER A 215 4.18 -18.65 -2.96
N TRP A 216 4.12 -18.06 -1.78
CA TRP A 216 4.53 -16.69 -1.59
C TRP A 216 6.01 -16.47 -1.92
N ARG A 217 6.88 -17.43 -1.58
CA ARG A 217 8.30 -17.42 -1.97
C ARG A 217 8.49 -17.21 -3.46
N VAL A 218 7.81 -17.99 -4.31
CA VAL A 218 7.93 -17.89 -5.76
C VAL A 218 7.35 -16.56 -6.28
N ALA A 219 6.20 -16.13 -5.76
CA ALA A 219 5.61 -14.84 -6.14
C ALA A 219 6.55 -13.68 -5.79
N PHE A 220 7.07 -13.65 -4.57
CA PHE A 220 7.97 -12.58 -4.11
C PHE A 220 9.33 -12.63 -4.82
N HIS A 221 9.86 -13.82 -5.13
CA HIS A 221 11.04 -13.96 -5.99
C HIS A 221 10.81 -13.28 -7.34
N ASN A 222 9.68 -13.55 -7.99
CA ASN A 222 9.33 -12.95 -9.28
C ASN A 222 9.20 -11.42 -9.20
N LEU A 223 8.64 -10.89 -8.10
CA LEU A 223 8.57 -9.44 -7.87
C LEU A 223 9.96 -8.82 -7.71
N MET A 224 10.83 -9.44 -6.91
CA MET A 224 12.21 -8.99 -6.69
C MET A 224 13.03 -9.06 -7.98
N GLU A 225 13.02 -10.19 -8.68
CA GLU A 225 13.78 -10.34 -9.93
C GLU A 225 13.26 -9.43 -11.05
N ALA A 226 11.95 -9.14 -11.10
CA ALA A 226 11.41 -8.19 -12.07
C ALA A 226 12.02 -6.79 -11.89
N ILE A 227 12.15 -6.31 -10.64
CA ILE A 227 12.74 -4.99 -10.38
C ILE A 227 14.27 -4.99 -10.52
N LEU A 228 14.96 -6.07 -10.16
CA LEU A 228 16.40 -6.19 -10.40
C LEU A 228 16.72 -6.17 -11.90
N ARG A 229 15.92 -6.86 -12.72
CA ARG A 229 16.04 -6.79 -14.20
C ARG A 229 15.75 -5.40 -14.74
N ASP A 230 14.78 -4.67 -14.18
CA ASP A 230 14.57 -3.26 -14.54
C ASP A 230 15.83 -2.41 -14.25
N GLY A 231 16.52 -2.69 -13.15
CA GLY A 231 17.80 -2.05 -12.82
C GLY A 231 18.94 -2.43 -13.77
N GLU A 232 19.06 -3.72 -14.10
CA GLU A 232 20.08 -4.25 -15.03
C GLU A 232 19.90 -3.69 -16.45
N ASP A 233 18.66 -3.58 -16.94
CA ASP A 233 18.34 -2.99 -18.24
C ASP A 233 18.73 -1.51 -18.35
N LEU A 234 18.88 -0.83 -17.21
CA LEU A 234 19.37 0.54 -17.12
C LEU A 234 20.83 0.63 -16.66
N THR A 235 21.50 -0.51 -16.47
CA THR A 235 22.88 -0.58 -15.99
C THR A 235 23.09 0.17 -14.67
N ILE A 236 22.08 0.21 -13.81
CA ILE A 236 22.17 0.89 -12.52
C ILE A 236 23.17 0.14 -11.65
N MET A 237 24.15 0.84 -11.10
CA MET A 237 25.14 0.25 -10.18
C MET A 237 24.49 -0.09 -8.83
N LEU A 238 24.02 -1.34 -8.68
CA LEU A 238 23.50 -1.92 -7.45
C LEU A 238 24.33 -3.12 -7.04
N ASN A 239 24.27 -3.49 -5.76
CA ASN A 239 24.89 -4.72 -5.28
C ASN A 239 23.99 -5.94 -5.53
N TYR A 240 23.70 -6.23 -6.81
CA TYR A 240 22.75 -7.27 -7.24
C TYR A 240 23.08 -8.63 -6.63
N THR A 241 24.36 -9.02 -6.62
CA THR A 241 24.81 -10.30 -6.06
C THR A 241 24.50 -10.39 -4.56
N THR A 242 24.72 -9.32 -3.79
CA THR A 242 24.39 -9.31 -2.36
C THR A 242 22.88 -9.35 -2.14
N ILE A 243 22.08 -8.61 -2.93
CA ILE A 243 20.61 -8.65 -2.82
C ILE A 243 20.10 -10.07 -3.06
N ARG A 244 20.50 -10.71 -4.18
CA ARG A 244 20.12 -12.09 -4.50
C ARG A 244 20.61 -13.09 -3.45
N ARG A 245 21.83 -12.92 -2.93
CA ARG A 245 22.36 -13.75 -1.85
C ARG A 245 21.47 -13.68 -0.60
N HIS A 246 21.11 -12.48 -0.14
CA HIS A 246 20.23 -12.34 1.02
C HIS A 246 18.83 -12.88 0.76
N PHE A 247 18.31 -12.71 -0.45
CA PHE A 247 17.05 -13.32 -0.84
C PHE A 247 17.12 -14.85 -0.67
N TYR A 248 18.06 -15.54 -1.34
CA TYR A 248 18.17 -17.00 -1.28
C TYR A 248 18.43 -17.52 0.13
N ARG A 249 19.16 -16.75 0.94
CA ARG A 249 19.43 -17.09 2.33
C ARG A 249 18.16 -17.16 3.18
N PHE A 250 17.21 -16.25 2.97
CA PHE A 250 16.00 -16.11 3.79
C PHE A 250 14.71 -16.49 3.07
N GLU A 251 14.77 -16.92 1.80
CA GLU A 251 13.60 -17.26 0.99
C GLU A 251 12.74 -18.35 1.65
N HIS A 252 13.37 -19.21 2.45
CA HIS A 252 12.68 -20.30 3.13
C HIS A 252 11.62 -19.82 4.12
N LEU A 253 11.83 -18.66 4.73
CA LEU A 253 10.89 -18.03 5.66
C LEU A 253 9.64 -17.48 4.95
N LEU A 254 9.69 -17.29 3.64
CA LEU A 254 8.54 -16.82 2.86
C LEU A 254 7.49 -17.94 2.66
N ASP A 255 7.88 -19.21 2.78
CA ASP A 255 6.92 -20.34 2.69
C ASP A 255 6.00 -20.43 3.90
N ALA A 256 6.33 -19.76 5.01
CA ALA A 256 5.47 -19.66 6.16
C ALA A 256 4.19 -18.83 5.89
N VAL A 257 4.16 -18.08 4.79
CA VAL A 257 2.97 -17.36 4.32
C VAL A 257 2.17 -18.30 3.42
N THR A 258 1.08 -18.83 3.97
CA THR A 258 0.25 -19.84 3.32
C THR A 258 -1.05 -19.27 2.78
N GLU A 259 -1.52 -18.12 3.29
CA GLU A 259 -2.74 -17.49 2.80
C GLU A 259 -2.43 -16.32 1.83
N PRO A 260 -2.85 -16.40 0.55
CA PRO A 260 -2.69 -15.33 -0.43
C PRO A 260 -3.71 -14.21 -0.18
N ARG A 261 -3.39 -13.31 0.75
CA ARG A 261 -4.26 -12.18 1.17
C ARG A 261 -4.12 -11.00 0.22
N LEU A 262 -5.20 -10.28 -0.05
CA LEU A 262 -5.15 -9.05 -0.83
C LEU A 262 -4.31 -8.01 -0.10
N VAL A 263 -3.35 -7.41 -0.80
CA VAL A 263 -2.54 -6.30 -0.30
C VAL A 263 -2.55 -5.19 -1.34
N VAL A 264 -2.93 -3.99 -0.91
CA VAL A 264 -2.73 -2.77 -1.70
C VAL A 264 -1.42 -2.15 -1.21
N LEU A 265 -0.37 -2.23 -2.02
CA LEU A 265 0.99 -1.96 -1.50
C LEU A 265 1.17 -0.53 -1.01
N ASP A 266 0.43 0.44 -1.55
CA ASP A 266 0.49 1.85 -1.19
C ASP A 266 -0.71 2.30 -0.33
N ALA A 267 -1.43 1.37 0.30
CA ALA A 267 -2.45 1.72 1.29
C ALA A 267 -1.81 2.31 2.55
N GLY A 268 -2.39 3.38 3.07
CA GLY A 268 -1.84 4.15 4.18
C GLY A 268 -0.79 5.20 3.77
N GLU A 269 -0.48 5.32 2.48
CA GLU A 269 0.20 6.51 1.95
C GLU A 269 -0.74 7.72 1.98
N ASP A 270 -0.24 8.89 2.35
CA ASP A 270 -1.05 10.12 2.40
C ASP A 270 -1.58 10.51 1.01
N SER A 271 -0.87 10.13 -0.07
CA SER A 271 -1.29 10.35 -1.45
C SER A 271 -2.45 9.45 -1.91
N ASN A 272 -2.59 8.28 -1.27
CA ASN A 272 -3.59 7.27 -1.60
C ASN A 272 -4.69 7.11 -0.54
N THR A 273 -4.58 7.76 0.63
CA THR A 273 -5.58 7.68 1.71
C THR A 273 -6.59 8.83 1.59
N LEU A 274 -7.87 8.50 1.45
CA LEU A 274 -8.95 9.49 1.38
C LEU A 274 -9.57 9.73 2.76
N VAL A 275 -9.83 11.00 3.08
CA VAL A 275 -10.46 11.41 4.33
C VAL A 275 -11.55 12.46 4.11
N ILE A 276 -12.51 12.52 5.05
CA ILE A 276 -13.47 13.62 5.19
C ILE A 276 -13.26 14.27 6.55
N ARG A 277 -13.16 15.60 6.57
CA ARG A 277 -13.18 16.38 7.80
C ARG A 277 -14.59 16.89 8.11
N PRO A 278 -15.02 16.85 9.38
CA PRO A 278 -16.20 17.55 9.84
C PRO A 278 -16.07 19.05 9.58
N GLY A 279 -17.09 19.66 8.99
CA GLY A 279 -17.09 21.09 8.64
C GLY A 279 -16.69 21.40 7.18
N ASP A 280 -16.07 20.45 6.47
CA ASP A 280 -15.80 20.57 5.03
C ASP A 280 -17.02 20.15 4.16
N GLY A 281 -18.20 19.94 4.77
CA GLY A 281 -19.36 19.32 4.12
C GLY A 281 -20.60 20.21 4.02
N ALA A 282 -20.76 20.87 2.86
CA ALA A 282 -22.00 21.17 2.10
C ALA A 282 -21.90 22.54 1.38
N ASN A 283 -21.07 22.60 0.34
CA ASN A 283 -20.93 23.65 -0.71
C ASN A 283 -19.49 24.19 -0.81
N GLY A 284 -18.79 23.79 -1.88
CA GLY A 284 -17.71 24.57 -2.48
C GLY A 284 -16.33 24.47 -1.81
N SER A 285 -15.39 23.86 -2.55
CA SER A 285 -13.96 24.21 -2.70
C SER A 285 -13.24 22.92 -3.10
N GLN A 286 -13.33 22.45 -4.35
CA GLN A 286 -12.55 22.97 -5.47
C GLN A 286 -11.19 23.53 -5.02
N ALA A 287 -10.14 22.81 -5.38
CA ALA A 287 -8.76 23.22 -5.23
C ALA A 287 -8.56 24.55 -5.97
N LYS A 288 -8.52 25.65 -5.23
CA LYS A 288 -8.05 26.94 -5.73
C LYS A 288 -6.63 27.14 -5.23
N LEU A 289 -5.64 26.88 -6.08
CA LEU A 289 -4.22 27.26 -5.94
C LEU A 289 -3.54 26.88 -7.29
N ILE A 290 -2.79 27.66 -8.05
CA ILE A 290 -2.10 28.95 -7.92
C ILE A 290 -2.05 29.58 -9.32
N SER A 291 -2.46 30.84 -9.46
CA SER A 291 -2.10 31.67 -10.62
C SER A 291 -0.81 32.41 -10.28
N VAL A 292 0.25 32.16 -11.03
CA VAL A 292 1.53 32.86 -10.92
C VAL A 292 1.39 34.27 -11.47
N ARG A 293 1.53 35.29 -10.62
CA ARG A 293 1.92 36.64 -11.05
C ARG A 293 2.99 37.19 -10.11
N LYS A 294 4.16 37.48 -10.69
CA LYS A 294 5.26 38.23 -10.10
C LYS A 294 4.81 39.66 -9.79
N THR A 295 5.19 40.19 -8.64
CA THR A 295 5.78 41.53 -8.52
C THR A 295 6.59 41.66 -7.23
N SER A 296 7.73 42.33 -7.40
CA SER A 296 8.76 42.80 -6.48
C SER A 296 8.29 43.72 -5.34
N GLY A 297 9.05 43.77 -4.24
CA GLY A 297 9.09 44.91 -3.32
C GLY A 297 9.50 44.55 -1.90
N SER A 298 10.72 44.93 -1.51
CA SER A 298 11.35 44.75 -0.18
C SER A 298 10.99 45.92 0.79
N PRO A 299 11.66 46.14 1.95
CA PRO A 299 11.17 45.72 3.28
C PRO A 299 11.18 46.84 4.36
N GLU A 300 10.36 46.76 5.41
CA GLU A 300 10.58 47.50 6.68
C GLU A 300 10.08 46.65 7.87
N ARG A 301 10.93 46.21 8.82
CA ARG A 301 11.55 46.89 9.98
C ARG A 301 10.56 47.15 11.12
N GLY A 302 10.73 46.41 12.23
CA GLY A 302 9.99 46.61 13.50
C GLY A 302 10.48 45.64 14.58
N GLU A 303 10.91 46.18 15.72
CA GLU A 303 11.79 45.56 16.72
C GLU A 303 11.07 44.85 17.89
N ARG A 304 11.74 43.81 18.40
CA ARG A 304 12.00 43.44 19.82
C ARG A 304 10.87 43.30 20.86
N ARG A 305 10.85 42.11 21.50
CA ARG A 305 11.00 41.81 22.97
C ARG A 305 10.55 40.36 23.20
N SER A 306 11.45 39.39 23.43
CA SER A 306 12.00 38.96 24.74
C SER A 306 10.96 38.81 25.84
N GLU A 307 10.54 37.58 26.14
CA GLU A 307 10.38 37.10 27.51
C GLU A 307 10.45 35.58 27.57
N ASP A 308 11.15 35.15 28.61
CA ASP A 308 11.68 33.84 28.91
C ASP A 308 10.65 33.08 29.76
N SER A 309 10.30 31.85 29.39
CA SER A 309 9.49 30.98 30.23
C SER A 309 9.77 29.52 29.86
N ARG A 310 10.73 28.93 30.57
CA ARG A 310 10.91 27.48 30.67
C ARG A 310 9.64 26.88 31.26
N ALA A 311 8.80 26.27 30.43
CA ALA A 311 7.76 25.36 30.87
C ALA A 311 8.31 23.93 30.77
N VAL A 312 8.33 23.26 31.91
CA VAL A 312 8.65 21.84 32.08
C VAL A 312 7.53 21.05 31.40
N GLU A 313 7.81 20.38 30.28
CA GLU A 313 6.89 19.40 29.69
C GLU A 313 7.08 18.07 30.43
N SER A 314 6.29 17.88 31.48
CA SER A 314 5.90 16.57 31.99
C SER A 314 4.40 16.45 31.80
N ASP A 315 3.97 15.59 30.89
CA ASP A 315 2.60 15.04 30.87
C ASP A 315 2.67 13.69 30.15
N ASP A 316 3.15 12.70 30.91
CA ASP A 316 2.74 11.31 30.77
C ASP A 316 1.38 11.19 31.49
N GLU A 317 0.27 11.38 30.78
CA GLU A 317 -1.02 10.84 31.22
C GLU A 317 -1.72 10.07 30.09
N ASP A 318 -2.13 8.87 30.50
CA ASP A 318 -2.64 7.73 29.76
C ASP A 318 -4.08 7.98 29.29
N ASP A 319 -4.26 8.71 28.20
CA ASP A 319 -5.57 8.81 27.54
C ASP A 319 -5.82 7.56 26.66
N ARG A 320 -6.36 6.51 27.27
CA ARG A 320 -7.15 5.49 26.56
C ARG A 320 -8.45 6.11 26.06
N GLU A 321 -8.39 7.05 25.10
CA GLU A 321 -9.57 7.47 24.35
C GLU A 321 -10.07 6.28 23.52
N GLU A 322 -11.16 5.67 23.96
CA GLU A 322 -11.87 4.66 23.20
C GLU A 322 -12.42 5.30 21.92
N TYR A 323 -11.80 5.00 20.77
CA TYR A 323 -12.22 5.47 19.44
C TYR A 323 -13.56 4.84 19.04
N THR A 324 -14.63 5.23 19.72
CA THR A 324 -15.98 5.13 19.21
C THR A 324 -16.13 6.22 18.15
N THR A 325 -16.67 5.87 16.98
CA THR A 325 -16.98 6.80 15.88
C THR A 325 -17.99 7.84 16.36
N SER A 326 -17.51 8.87 17.05
CA SER A 326 -18.30 10.00 17.48
C SER A 326 -18.56 10.91 16.28
N LYS A 327 -19.81 11.36 16.14
CA LYS A 327 -20.20 12.33 15.10
C LYS A 327 -19.34 13.59 15.27
N GLY A 328 -18.51 13.90 14.27
CA GLY A 328 -17.64 15.07 14.29
C GLY A 328 -16.13 14.81 14.36
N GLN A 329 -15.66 13.60 14.04
CA GLN A 329 -14.23 13.32 13.84
C GLN A 329 -13.86 13.14 12.36
N ILE A 330 -12.58 13.33 12.02
CA ILE A 330 -12.04 13.01 10.70
C ILE A 330 -12.22 11.52 10.40
N GLU A 331 -12.70 11.19 9.20
CA GLU A 331 -13.03 9.82 8.81
C GLU A 331 -12.22 9.41 7.58
N VAL A 332 -11.62 8.23 7.61
CA VAL A 332 -11.02 7.57 6.45
C VAL A 332 -12.14 6.94 5.63
N THR A 333 -12.25 7.33 4.38
CA THR A 333 -13.38 6.95 3.50
C THR A 333 -12.97 6.01 2.37
N GLY A 334 -11.68 5.71 2.22
CA GLY A 334 -11.20 4.72 1.27
C GLY A 334 -9.81 5.05 0.73
N LEU A 335 -9.51 4.42 -0.40
CA LEU A 335 -8.28 4.66 -1.14
C LEU A 335 -8.58 5.39 -2.45
N ARG A 336 -7.64 6.22 -2.89
CA ARG A 336 -7.77 6.98 -4.14
C ARG A 336 -7.65 6.07 -5.36
N GLN A 337 -6.76 5.08 -5.32
CA GLN A 337 -6.44 4.16 -6.42
C GLN A 337 -6.19 2.75 -5.89
N TRP A 338 -6.72 1.75 -6.61
CA TRP A 338 -6.58 0.32 -6.31
C TRP A 338 -5.73 -0.41 -7.36
N SER A 339 -4.80 0.30 -7.99
CA SER A 339 -4.03 -0.20 -9.16
C SER A 339 -2.77 -0.98 -8.82
N ASN A 340 -2.31 -0.95 -7.56
CA ASN A 340 -1.10 -1.61 -7.11
C ASN A 340 -1.41 -2.72 -6.10
N CYS A 341 -2.21 -3.69 -6.54
CA CYS A 341 -2.69 -4.78 -5.71
C CYS A 341 -1.95 -6.09 -6.00
N ILE A 342 -1.71 -6.86 -4.96
CA ILE A 342 -1.18 -8.23 -5.03
C ILE A 342 -1.99 -9.16 -4.11
N PHE A 343 -1.82 -10.45 -4.29
CA PHE A 343 -2.18 -11.47 -3.31
C PHE A 343 -0.91 -12.06 -2.69
N GLY A 344 -0.71 -11.86 -1.38
CA GLY A 344 0.57 -12.06 -0.71
C GLY A 344 0.52 -11.86 0.80
N ASP A 345 1.71 -11.73 1.39
CA ASP A 345 1.88 -11.39 2.80
C ASP A 345 1.44 -9.94 3.06
N PRO A 346 0.51 -9.67 4.00
CA PRO A 346 0.10 -8.31 4.37
C PRO A 346 1.26 -7.38 4.71
N LEU A 347 2.35 -7.91 5.27
CA LEU A 347 3.54 -7.15 5.65
C LEU A 347 4.28 -6.52 4.46
N LEU A 348 3.97 -6.92 3.21
CA LEU A 348 4.55 -6.29 2.03
C LEU A 348 3.96 -4.91 1.74
N ALA A 349 2.84 -4.50 2.36
CA ALA A 349 2.36 -3.12 2.22
C ALA A 349 3.43 -2.13 2.71
N SER A 350 3.66 -1.06 1.92
CA SER A 350 4.75 -0.10 2.14
C SER A 350 4.72 0.50 3.54
N VAL A 351 3.52 0.71 4.11
CA VAL A 351 3.35 1.27 5.45
C VAL A 351 4.15 0.50 6.50
N PHE A 352 4.25 -0.83 6.40
CA PHE A 352 5.00 -1.64 7.37
C PHE A 352 6.52 -1.51 7.22
N SER A 353 7.00 -1.20 6.00
CA SER A 353 8.42 -1.02 5.69
C SER A 353 8.88 0.44 5.81
N LYS A 354 7.96 1.38 6.05
CA LYS A 354 8.30 2.81 6.16
C LYS A 354 9.19 3.12 7.35
N ARG A 355 9.95 4.20 7.17
CA ARG A 355 10.68 4.89 8.24
C ARG A 355 10.19 6.34 8.30
N PRO A 356 9.70 6.83 9.46
CA PRO A 356 9.52 6.11 10.73
C PRO A 356 8.51 4.94 10.61
N ARG A 357 8.60 3.98 11.54
CA ARG A 357 7.70 2.81 11.60
C ARG A 357 6.24 3.26 11.77
N PRO A 358 5.25 2.40 11.45
CA PRO A 358 3.85 2.70 11.73
C PRO A 358 3.64 3.11 13.19
N SER A 359 2.76 4.07 13.42
CA SER A 359 2.42 4.54 14.76
C SER A 359 1.74 3.45 15.58
N GLN A 360 1.75 3.62 16.90
CA GLN A 360 1.05 2.70 17.79
C GLN A 360 -0.46 2.69 17.50
N ASP A 361 -1.05 3.83 17.14
CA ASP A 361 -2.45 3.95 16.74
C ASP A 361 -2.77 3.07 15.52
N PHE A 362 -1.89 3.06 14.51
CA PHE A 362 -2.02 2.18 13.35
C PHE A 362 -2.06 0.70 13.78
N TRP A 363 -1.12 0.26 14.62
CA TRP A 363 -1.09 -1.13 15.10
C TRP A 363 -2.33 -1.48 15.90
N ARG A 364 -2.79 -0.59 16.80
CA ARG A 364 -4.06 -0.78 17.53
C ARG A 364 -5.24 -0.95 16.57
N GLY A 365 -5.25 -0.24 15.43
CA GLY A 365 -6.27 -0.41 14.40
C GLY A 365 -6.15 -1.72 13.62
N PHE A 366 -4.92 -2.11 13.26
CA PHE A 366 -4.65 -3.30 12.46
C PHE A 366 -4.85 -4.60 13.25
N ASP A 367 -4.47 -4.62 14.52
CA ASP A 367 -4.57 -5.78 15.40
C ASP A 367 -5.98 -5.98 15.96
N LYS A 368 -6.79 -4.90 16.03
CA LYS A 368 -8.17 -4.98 16.53
C LYS A 368 -9.01 -5.88 15.62
N PRO A 369 -9.51 -7.02 16.11
CA PRO A 369 -10.39 -7.89 15.34
C PRO A 369 -11.63 -7.14 14.84
N LEU A 370 -12.10 -7.50 13.66
CA LEU A 370 -13.33 -6.95 13.13
C LEU A 370 -14.51 -7.67 13.79
N PRO A 371 -15.57 -6.97 14.22
CA PRO A 371 -16.76 -7.63 14.78
C PRO A 371 -17.34 -8.66 13.82
N GLY A 372 -17.58 -9.88 14.30
CA GLY A 372 -18.07 -11.02 13.50
C GLY A 372 -16.98 -11.82 12.79
N ASP A 373 -15.69 -11.53 13.04
CA ASP A 373 -14.58 -12.36 12.56
C ASP A 373 -14.25 -13.43 13.62
N GLU A 374 -14.71 -14.66 13.41
CA GLU A 374 -14.40 -15.82 14.27
C GLU A 374 -13.02 -16.44 13.97
N ARG A 375 -12.28 -15.91 12.98
CA ARG A 375 -10.96 -16.43 12.57
C ARG A 375 -9.85 -15.99 13.52
N ASP A 376 -8.69 -16.63 13.37
CA ASP A 376 -7.46 -16.32 14.10
C ASP A 376 -7.25 -14.79 14.18
N PRO A 377 -7.05 -14.22 15.40
CA PRO A 377 -6.87 -12.79 15.57
C PRO A 377 -5.69 -12.23 14.75
N THR A 378 -4.73 -13.08 14.38
CA THR A 378 -3.48 -12.67 13.73
C THR A 378 -3.52 -12.87 12.21
N LEU A 379 -3.43 -11.76 11.46
CA LEU A 379 -3.26 -11.79 10.00
C LEU A 379 -1.82 -12.04 9.56
N ILE A 380 -0.88 -11.87 10.49
CA ILE A 380 0.55 -12.03 10.25
C ILE A 380 0.92 -13.47 10.60
N GLU A 381 1.20 -14.26 9.57
CA GLU A 381 1.68 -15.64 9.73
C GLU A 381 3.14 -15.64 10.22
N ASP A 382 3.55 -16.63 11.02
CA ASP A 382 4.93 -16.78 11.51
C ASP A 382 5.51 -15.46 12.08
N THR A 383 4.83 -14.95 13.12
CA THR A 383 5.23 -13.74 13.87
C THR A 383 6.69 -13.77 14.35
N PRO A 384 7.26 -14.89 14.83
CA PRO A 384 8.66 -14.93 15.23
C PRO A 384 9.64 -14.48 14.13
N ASN A 385 9.41 -14.88 12.87
CA ASN A 385 10.30 -14.52 11.75
C ASN A 385 9.75 -13.38 10.86
N ALA A 386 8.59 -12.81 11.19
CA ALA A 386 7.97 -11.70 10.46
C ALA A 386 8.91 -10.50 10.28
N HIS A 387 9.79 -10.24 11.27
CA HIS A 387 10.76 -9.16 11.21
C HIS A 387 11.82 -9.32 10.10
N ILE A 388 12.10 -10.56 9.68
CA ILE A 388 13.05 -10.88 8.59
C ILE A 388 12.34 -10.72 7.25
N ARG A 389 11.09 -11.19 7.14
CA ARG A 389 10.26 -10.94 5.95
C ARG A 389 10.10 -9.43 5.71
N LEU A 390 9.86 -8.65 6.76
CA LEU A 390 9.85 -7.19 6.68
C LEU A 390 11.15 -6.59 6.14
N LEU A 391 12.32 -7.13 6.49
CA LEU A 391 13.60 -6.70 5.91
C LEU A 391 13.69 -7.01 4.42
N LEU A 392 13.23 -8.19 3.98
CA LEU A 392 13.17 -8.54 2.56
C LEU A 392 12.23 -7.60 1.79
N TYR A 393 11.07 -7.27 2.37
CA TYR A 393 10.11 -6.33 1.78
C TYR A 393 10.64 -4.89 1.77
N GLU A 394 11.31 -4.45 2.84
CA GLU A 394 12.01 -3.15 2.91
C GLU A 394 13.09 -3.07 1.83
N CYS A 395 13.84 -4.16 1.59
CA CYS A 395 14.81 -4.25 0.50
C CYS A 395 14.12 -4.11 -0.87
N TYR A 396 13.01 -4.82 -1.10
CA TYR A 396 12.24 -4.72 -2.34
C TYR A 396 11.77 -3.29 -2.59
N HIS A 397 11.15 -2.63 -1.59
CA HIS A 397 10.67 -1.25 -1.71
C HIS A 397 11.82 -0.25 -1.96
N ALA A 398 12.99 -0.48 -1.33
CA ALA A 398 14.17 0.35 -1.55
C ALA A 398 14.69 0.23 -2.99
N VAL A 399 14.73 -0.99 -3.54
CA VAL A 399 15.12 -1.23 -4.94
C VAL A 399 14.09 -0.63 -5.89
N VAL A 400 12.79 -0.81 -5.66
CA VAL A 400 11.72 -0.19 -6.48
C VAL A 400 11.85 1.33 -6.50
N SER A 401 12.06 1.95 -5.34
CA SER A 401 12.24 3.40 -5.23
C SER A 401 13.47 3.87 -5.99
N LEU A 402 14.61 3.18 -5.83
CA LEU A 402 15.86 3.53 -6.48
C LEU A 402 15.78 3.38 -8.01
N VAL A 403 15.34 2.22 -8.51
CA VAL A 403 15.19 1.98 -9.96
C VAL A 403 14.16 2.93 -10.57
N GLY A 404 13.09 3.25 -9.83
CA GLY A 404 12.09 4.24 -10.22
C GLY A 404 12.66 5.63 -10.50
N GLU A 405 13.65 6.08 -9.73
CA GLU A 405 14.32 7.38 -9.96
C GLU A 405 15.08 7.42 -11.30
N PHE A 406 15.63 6.29 -11.74
CA PHE A 406 16.34 6.19 -13.02
C PHE A 406 15.39 6.07 -14.22
N TYR A 407 14.26 5.37 -14.05
CA TYR A 407 13.22 5.31 -15.09
C TYR A 407 12.55 6.68 -15.29
N ARG A 408 12.44 7.47 -14.22
CA ARG A 408 11.73 8.76 -14.22
C ARG A 408 12.48 9.80 -13.38
N PRO A 409 13.59 10.36 -13.89
CA PRO A 409 14.32 11.41 -13.21
C PRO A 409 13.42 12.62 -12.96
N GLN A 410 13.45 13.17 -11.75
CA GLN A 410 12.83 14.46 -11.44
C GLN A 410 13.89 15.46 -10.96
N ASN A 411 13.51 16.73 -10.80
CA ASN A 411 14.44 17.81 -10.47
C ASN A 411 15.26 17.56 -9.18
N ASP A 412 14.68 16.90 -8.18
CA ASP A 412 15.38 16.47 -6.95
C ASP A 412 15.90 15.02 -7.02
N GLY A 413 16.14 14.51 -8.24
CA GLY A 413 16.51 13.11 -8.51
C GLY A 413 17.73 12.66 -7.72
N GLY A 414 18.81 13.47 -7.71
CA GLY A 414 20.04 13.09 -7.00
C GLY A 414 19.87 12.94 -5.48
N LYS A 415 19.03 13.78 -4.83
CA LYS A 415 18.75 13.67 -3.39
C LYS A 415 17.92 12.42 -3.07
N ARG A 416 16.88 12.15 -3.87
CA ARG A 416 16.01 10.99 -3.70
C ARG A 416 16.74 9.68 -4.02
N GLU A 417 17.55 9.68 -5.07
CA GLU A 417 18.44 8.57 -5.41
C GLU A 417 19.40 8.27 -4.26
N LEU A 418 20.12 9.28 -3.75
CA LEU A 418 21.06 9.09 -2.64
C LEU A 418 20.36 8.58 -1.38
N ALA A 419 19.17 9.10 -1.08
CA ALA A 419 18.35 8.62 0.04
C ALA A 419 17.95 7.15 -0.15
N ALA A 420 17.51 6.76 -1.35
CA ALA A 420 17.15 5.38 -1.68
C ALA A 420 18.35 4.44 -1.60
N ARG A 421 19.53 4.85 -2.08
CA ARG A 421 20.79 4.09 -1.93
C ARG A 421 21.19 3.91 -0.47
N LYS A 422 21.12 4.98 0.32
CA LYS A 422 21.41 4.93 1.77
C LYS A 422 20.46 3.98 2.48
N HIS A 423 19.18 4.02 2.12
CA HIS A 423 18.17 3.14 2.68
C HIS A 423 18.45 1.66 2.32
N LEU A 424 18.67 1.36 1.04
CA LEU A 424 19.05 0.02 0.59
C LEU A 424 20.30 -0.50 1.32
N GLY A 425 21.35 0.31 1.42
CA GLY A 425 22.56 -0.06 2.16
C GLY A 425 22.28 -0.38 3.64
N GLY A 426 21.42 0.40 4.30
CA GLY A 426 21.02 0.15 5.69
C GLY A 426 20.22 -1.14 5.87
N VAL A 427 19.34 -1.49 4.92
CA VAL A 427 18.59 -2.75 4.96
C VAL A 427 19.50 -3.95 4.74
N LEU A 428 20.42 -3.87 3.77
CA LEU A 428 21.38 -4.95 3.50
C LEU A 428 22.32 -5.19 4.68
N ALA A 429 22.77 -4.12 5.36
CA ALA A 429 23.57 -4.25 6.57
C ALA A 429 22.81 -5.03 7.68
N ARG A 430 21.53 -4.72 7.89
CA ARG A 430 20.68 -5.43 8.87
C ARG A 430 20.46 -6.90 8.48
N LEU A 431 20.32 -7.20 7.19
CA LEU A 431 20.21 -8.58 6.70
C LEU A 431 21.53 -9.37 6.88
N GLU A 432 22.68 -8.71 6.78
CA GLU A 432 24.01 -9.31 7.00
C GLU A 432 24.28 -9.61 8.48
N GLU A 433 23.73 -8.82 9.40
CA GLU A 433 23.83 -9.02 10.85
C GLU A 433 23.09 -10.27 11.34
N LEU A 434 22.11 -10.78 10.58
CA LEU A 434 21.35 -11.97 10.95
C LEU A 434 22.11 -13.25 10.58
N ASP A 435 21.95 -14.34 11.33
CA ASP A 435 22.40 -15.70 10.99
C ASP A 435 21.38 -16.39 10.06
N ASP A 436 21.64 -17.62 9.62
CA ASP A 436 20.78 -18.30 8.64
C ASP A 436 19.42 -18.69 9.20
N SER A 437 19.32 -18.78 10.53
CA SER A 437 18.07 -18.97 11.27
C SER A 437 17.38 -17.65 11.66
N GLY A 438 17.95 -16.50 11.30
CA GLY A 438 17.38 -15.20 11.63
C GLY A 438 17.74 -14.65 13.01
N GLY A 439 18.62 -15.32 13.76
CA GLY A 439 19.19 -14.82 15.00
C GLY A 439 20.23 -13.73 14.74
N GLN A 440 20.58 -12.92 15.74
CA GLN A 440 21.72 -12.00 15.62
C GLN A 440 23.02 -12.80 15.55
N ARG A 441 23.82 -12.60 14.49
CA ARG A 441 25.17 -13.19 14.40
C ARG A 441 25.95 -12.73 15.62
N ARG A 442 26.36 -13.67 16.46
CA ARG A 442 27.30 -13.38 17.55
C ARG A 442 28.54 -12.75 16.91
N ARG A 443 28.74 -11.46 17.17
CA ARG A 443 29.97 -10.77 16.83
C ARG A 443 31.08 -11.56 17.52
N ARG A 444 31.90 -12.31 16.76
CA ARG A 444 33.09 -12.93 17.33
C ARG A 444 33.86 -11.78 17.99
N MET A 445 33.99 -11.80 19.31
CA MET A 445 34.89 -10.90 20.02
C MET A 445 36.27 -11.15 19.42
N SER A 446 36.72 -10.23 18.58
CA SER A 446 38.08 -10.19 18.08
C SER A 446 38.96 -9.88 19.28
N GLY A 447 39.35 -10.91 20.02
CA GLY A 447 40.05 -10.80 21.30
C GLY A 447 40.62 -12.11 21.82
N GLU A 448 40.07 -13.26 21.44
CA GLU A 448 40.74 -14.54 21.71
C GLU A 448 41.80 -14.79 20.64
N MET A 449 43.04 -14.52 21.02
CA MET A 449 44.23 -14.92 20.28
C MET A 449 44.08 -16.38 19.84
N SER A 450 44.37 -16.67 18.56
CA SER A 450 44.46 -18.04 18.07
C SER A 450 45.35 -18.90 19.00
N PRO A 451 44.99 -20.16 19.29
CA PRO A 451 45.78 -21.05 20.15
C PRO A 451 47.23 -21.27 19.68
N ALA A 452 47.54 -20.85 18.44
CA ALA A 452 48.85 -20.94 17.81
C ALA A 452 49.93 -20.01 18.40
N LYS A 453 49.63 -19.19 19.42
CA LYS A 453 50.61 -18.33 20.10
C LYS A 453 50.60 -18.49 21.62
N ARG A 454 50.68 -19.72 22.13
CA ARG A 454 51.21 -19.91 23.49
C ARG A 454 52.73 -19.78 23.45
N PRO A 455 53.36 -18.89 24.25
CA PRO A 455 54.80 -18.96 24.44
C PRO A 455 55.17 -20.31 25.06
N ARG A 456 56.19 -20.97 24.50
CA ARG A 456 56.81 -22.15 25.09
C ARG A 456 57.38 -21.76 26.44
N SER A 457 56.85 -22.35 27.51
CA SER A 457 57.57 -22.50 28.77
C SER A 457 58.76 -23.42 28.51
N GLY A 458 59.96 -22.83 28.47
CA GLY A 458 61.23 -23.54 28.46
C GLY A 458 61.90 -23.32 29.80
N GLU A 459 61.76 -24.29 30.69
CA GLU A 459 62.79 -24.64 31.66
C GLU A 459 63.97 -25.19 30.85
N ASP A 460 65.18 -24.70 31.12
CA ASP A 460 66.42 -25.47 30.95
C ASP A 460 67.45 -24.84 31.91
N GLU A 461 67.60 -25.51 33.06
CA GLU A 461 68.86 -25.60 33.80
C GLU A 461 69.97 -26.09 32.84
N TYR A 462 71.17 -25.51 32.92
CA TYR A 462 72.43 -26.23 33.22
C TYR A 462 73.64 -25.30 33.14
N ASP A 463 74.49 -25.46 34.15
CA ASP A 463 75.86 -25.01 34.38
C ASP A 463 76.79 -24.84 33.15
N SER A 464 77.72 -23.88 33.22
CA SER A 464 79.16 -24.14 33.44
C SER A 464 80.05 -22.87 33.32
N ASP A 465 80.95 -22.74 34.31
CA ASP A 465 82.33 -22.19 34.32
C ASP A 465 82.67 -20.84 33.64
N ASP A 466 82.98 -19.83 34.46
CA ASP A 466 84.35 -19.30 34.71
C ASP A 466 84.37 -18.30 35.89
#